data_AF-A0A4V3FJS7-F1
#
_entry.id   AF-A0A4V3FJS7-F1
#
_cell.length_a   1.000
_cell.length_b   1.000
_cell.length_c   1.000
_cell.angle_alpha   90.00
_cell.angle_beta   90.00
_cell.angle_gamma   90.00
#
_symmetry.space_group_name_H-M   'P 1'
#
loop_
_entity.id
_entity.type
_entity.pdbx_description
1 polymer ?
#
loop_
_entity_poly.entity_id
_entity_poly.type
_entity_poly.pdbx_seq_one_letter_code
_entity_poly.pdbx_strand_id
1 'polypeptide(L)'
;MFSGRKALATGLLLLLAGCGGGPQPPAESTPADTIAEPSFEPTEPESTQPVQPRPSLDLASAPIGGNVQENGIFRCAEVNWLGRSPIPAGTTIVTGPPHVEPGGVFELDQRGCPADARPCPDVQWVRSNFQPCFVGARQVAAGTEDIALIMPIHATCTTEADCRSLAGDQPGSQIGFTPGDLPSASPSG
;
A
#
# COMPACT_ATOMS: atom_id res chain seq x y z
N MET A 1 12.45 38.88 2.37
CA MET A 1 13.15 39.46 1.20
C MET A 1 14.15 38.45 0.68
N PHE A 2 13.85 37.76 -0.42
CA PHE A 2 14.84 37.37 -1.43
C PHE A 2 14.08 37.23 -2.74
N SER A 3 14.49 38.06 -3.70
CA SER A 3 13.91 38.22 -5.03
C SER A 3 14.77 37.43 -6.01
N GLY A 4 14.15 36.66 -6.90
CA GLY A 4 14.84 35.90 -7.96
C GLY A 4 14.00 35.79 -9.23
N ARG A 5 14.24 36.73 -10.15
CA ARG A 5 13.79 36.84 -11.57
C ARG A 5 14.42 35.70 -12.42
N LYS A 6 14.02 35.25 -13.62
CA LYS A 6 13.24 35.79 -14.78
C LYS A 6 13.24 34.70 -15.91
N ALA A 7 12.31 34.86 -16.89
CA ALA A 7 12.43 34.56 -18.34
C ALA A 7 12.47 33.09 -18.82
N LEU A 8 12.09 32.67 -20.05
CA LEU A 8 11.18 33.04 -21.17
C LEU A 8 11.61 32.12 -22.34
N ALA A 9 10.70 31.49 -23.10
CA ALA A 9 10.83 31.03 -24.52
C ALA A 9 9.71 29.99 -24.80
N THR A 10 8.74 30.10 -25.71
CA THR A 10 8.67 30.47 -27.15
C THR A 10 9.23 29.42 -28.12
N GLY A 11 8.36 28.84 -28.95
CA GLY A 11 8.65 28.05 -30.17
C GLY A 11 7.44 27.17 -30.54
N LEU A 12 6.48 27.58 -31.37
CA LEU A 12 6.46 27.79 -32.83
C LEU A 12 6.35 26.49 -33.68
N LEU A 13 5.10 26.20 -34.06
CA LEU A 13 4.54 25.76 -35.36
C LEU A 13 5.44 25.27 -36.52
N LEU A 14 4.95 24.22 -37.23
CA LEU A 14 4.78 24.03 -38.71
C LEU A 14 4.94 22.52 -39.07
N LEU A 15 3.88 21.82 -39.50
CA LEU A 15 3.34 21.63 -40.87
C LEU A 15 4.20 20.75 -41.80
N LEU A 16 3.55 19.78 -42.46
CA LEU A 16 3.75 19.15 -43.81
C LEU A 16 3.25 17.68 -43.75
N ALA A 17 2.71 16.99 -44.76
CA ALA A 17 1.94 17.23 -46.00
C ALA A 17 2.04 15.93 -46.86
N GLY A 18 0.96 15.54 -47.56
CA GLY A 18 1.00 14.65 -48.75
C GLY A 18 1.21 13.14 -48.46
N CYS A 19 0.76 12.15 -49.23
CA CYS A 19 0.13 11.98 -50.55
C CYS A 19 -0.54 10.57 -50.52
N GLY A 20 -1.51 10.17 -51.32
CA GLY A 20 -2.11 10.71 -52.52
C GLY A 20 -3.18 9.70 -52.98
N GLY A 21 -4.23 10.20 -53.63
CA GLY A 21 -5.23 9.38 -54.29
C GLY A 21 -4.84 9.03 -55.73
N GLY A 22 -5.44 7.95 -56.24
CA GLY A 22 -5.48 7.62 -57.67
C GLY A 22 -6.42 6.44 -57.95
N PRO A 23 -7.07 6.35 -59.14
CA PRO A 23 -8.46 5.89 -59.27
C PRO A 23 -8.73 4.66 -60.18
N GLN A 24 -9.74 3.86 -59.77
CA GLN A 24 -10.82 3.20 -60.55
C GLN A 24 -10.54 2.15 -61.69
N PRO A 25 -11.57 1.39 -62.20
CA PRO A 25 -11.65 -0.08 -62.31
C PRO A 25 -11.68 -0.50 -63.82
N PRO A 26 -12.32 -1.59 -64.33
CA PRO A 26 -12.92 -2.80 -63.75
C PRO A 26 -12.42 -4.11 -64.39
N ALA A 27 -12.74 -5.26 -63.81
CA ALA A 27 -12.87 -6.50 -64.58
C ALA A 27 -13.90 -7.42 -63.92
N GLU A 28 -15.01 -7.53 -64.64
CA GLU A 28 -16.11 -8.47 -64.48
C GLU A 28 -15.61 -9.91 -64.73
N SER A 29 -15.99 -10.84 -63.86
CA SER A 29 -15.98 -12.28 -64.16
C SER A 29 -17.07 -12.99 -63.34
N THR A 30 -17.90 -13.68 -64.11
CA THR A 30 -19.11 -14.46 -63.81
C THR A 30 -18.88 -15.55 -62.74
N PRO A 31 -19.90 -15.90 -61.93
CA PRO A 31 -19.73 -16.72 -60.73
C PRO A 31 -19.53 -18.20 -61.08
N ALA A 32 -18.48 -18.79 -60.55
CA ALA A 32 -18.42 -20.23 -60.36
C ALA A 32 -19.07 -20.54 -59.01
N ASP A 33 -20.29 -21.06 -59.03
CA ASP A 33 -20.91 -21.72 -57.88
C ASP A 33 -20.05 -22.91 -57.46
N THR A 34 -19.11 -22.64 -56.55
CA THR A 34 -18.53 -23.67 -55.71
C THR A 34 -19.10 -23.42 -54.33
N ILE A 35 -20.03 -24.27 -53.91
CA ILE A 35 -20.38 -24.41 -52.50
C ILE A 35 -19.15 -25.01 -51.83
N ALA A 36 -18.16 -24.16 -51.57
CA ALA A 36 -17.06 -24.47 -50.69
C ALA A 36 -17.63 -24.44 -49.27
N GLU A 37 -17.59 -25.60 -48.62
CA GLU A 37 -17.82 -25.74 -47.19
C GLU A 37 -17.05 -24.62 -46.44
N PRO A 38 -17.68 -23.92 -45.47
CA PRO A 38 -17.02 -22.81 -44.81
C PRO A 38 -15.73 -23.31 -44.17
N SER A 39 -14.61 -22.75 -44.62
CA SER A 39 -13.30 -22.99 -44.04
C SER A 39 -13.39 -22.64 -42.56
N PHE A 40 -13.24 -23.64 -41.69
CA PHE A 40 -13.03 -23.40 -40.27
C PHE A 40 -11.77 -22.56 -40.13
N GLU A 41 -11.89 -21.31 -39.69
CA GLU A 41 -10.73 -20.57 -39.21
C GLU A 41 -10.14 -21.35 -38.03
N PRO A 42 -8.85 -21.74 -38.08
CA PRO A 42 -8.19 -22.27 -36.91
C PRO A 42 -8.29 -21.22 -35.80
N THR A 43 -9.07 -21.51 -34.76
CA THR A 43 -9.07 -20.70 -33.56
C THR A 43 -7.79 -21.04 -32.81
N GLU A 44 -6.68 -20.43 -33.22
CA GLU A 44 -5.46 -20.49 -32.42
C GLU A 44 -5.80 -19.95 -31.03
N PRO A 45 -5.27 -20.58 -29.95
CA PRO A 45 -5.44 -20.05 -28.61
C PRO A 45 -4.94 -18.62 -28.60
N GLU A 46 -5.79 -17.68 -28.20
CA GLU A 46 -5.39 -16.29 -28.03
C GLU A 46 -4.18 -16.26 -27.08
N SER A 47 -3.04 -15.79 -27.59
CA SER A 47 -1.81 -15.74 -26.80
C SER A 47 -2.03 -14.82 -25.60
N THR A 48 -2.07 -15.39 -24.40
CA THR A 48 -2.11 -14.60 -23.17
C THR A 48 -0.86 -13.74 -23.09
N GLN A 49 -1.05 -12.41 -23.05
CA GLN A 49 0.06 -11.49 -22.85
C GLN A 49 0.80 -11.83 -21.55
N PRO A 50 2.15 -11.74 -21.51
CA PRO A 50 2.90 -12.01 -20.31
C PRO A 50 2.50 -11.03 -19.19
N VAL A 51 2.25 -11.56 -17.99
CA VAL A 51 1.96 -10.77 -16.80
C VAL A 51 3.19 -9.94 -16.44
N GLN A 52 3.10 -8.63 -16.59
CA GLN A 52 4.14 -7.70 -16.15
C GLN A 52 4.14 -7.65 -14.61
N PRO A 53 5.25 -7.98 -13.92
CA PRO A 53 5.33 -7.88 -12.48
C PRO A 53 5.22 -6.41 -12.05
N ARG A 54 4.36 -6.14 -11.07
CA ARG A 54 4.24 -4.80 -10.47
C ARG A 54 5.40 -4.57 -9.49
N PRO A 55 5.91 -3.33 -9.38
CA PRO A 55 6.90 -3.01 -8.37
C PRO A 55 6.32 -3.19 -6.96
N SER A 56 7.17 -3.62 -6.03
CA SER A 56 6.82 -3.84 -4.63
C SER A 56 7.89 -3.32 -3.68
N LEU A 57 7.49 -3.06 -2.44
CA LEU A 57 8.35 -2.54 -1.38
C LEU A 57 7.98 -3.18 -0.04
N ASP A 58 8.97 -3.68 0.69
CA ASP A 58 8.84 -4.10 2.07
C ASP A 58 9.41 -3.04 3.00
N LEU A 59 8.65 -2.62 4.01
CA LEU A 59 9.15 -1.79 5.11
C LEU A 59 9.11 -2.61 6.39
N ALA A 60 10.25 -2.75 7.06
CA ALA A 60 10.33 -3.42 8.34
C ALA A 60 9.58 -2.65 9.46
N SER A 61 9.55 -1.32 9.35
CA SER A 61 8.80 -0.44 10.24
C SER A 61 8.04 0.57 9.41
N ALA A 62 6.72 0.41 9.36
CA ALA A 62 5.83 1.29 8.64
C ALA A 62 5.76 2.67 9.30
N PRO A 63 5.58 3.75 8.51
CA PRO A 63 5.24 5.06 9.02
C PRO A 63 3.82 5.04 9.60
N ILE A 64 3.71 4.71 10.89
CA ILE A 64 2.43 4.58 11.59
C ILE A 64 2.37 5.46 12.83
N GLY A 65 1.17 5.87 13.20
CA GLY A 65 0.90 6.63 14.41
C GLY A 65 -0.53 6.41 14.88
N GLY A 66 -0.86 7.02 16.01
CA GLY A 66 -2.18 6.94 16.60
C GLY A 66 -2.12 6.99 18.12
N ASN A 67 -3.28 6.89 18.75
CA ASN A 67 -3.40 7.03 20.19
C ASN A 67 -3.31 5.66 20.88
N VAL A 68 -2.70 5.64 22.05
CA VAL A 68 -2.68 4.48 22.94
C VAL A 68 -3.64 4.72 24.10
N GLN A 69 -4.58 3.80 24.26
CA GLN A 69 -5.47 3.75 25.41
C GLN A 69 -4.90 2.81 26.45
N GLU A 70 -4.95 3.21 27.73
CA GLU A 70 -4.40 2.45 28.84
C GLU A 70 -5.49 1.95 29.78
N ASN A 71 -5.41 0.68 30.17
CA ASN A 71 -6.31 0.08 31.15
C ASN A 71 -5.55 -0.91 32.03
N GLY A 72 -5.02 -0.43 33.17
CA GLY A 72 -4.20 -1.23 34.07
C GLY A 72 -2.92 -1.71 33.37
N ILE A 73 -2.76 -3.03 33.22
CA ILE A 73 -1.64 -3.64 32.50
C ILE A 73 -1.88 -3.76 30.98
N PHE A 74 -3.09 -3.47 30.51
CA PHE A 74 -3.43 -3.55 29.10
C PHE A 74 -3.25 -2.21 28.41
N ARG A 75 -2.88 -2.28 27.13
CA ARG A 75 -2.77 -1.15 26.21
C ARG A 75 -3.49 -1.51 24.92
N CYS A 76 -4.12 -0.52 24.29
CA CYS A 76 -4.67 -0.64 22.95
C CYS A 76 -4.21 0.53 22.10
N ALA A 77 -3.41 0.24 21.08
CA ALA A 77 -3.00 1.24 20.08
C ALA A 77 -3.99 1.25 18.93
N GLU A 78 -4.52 2.43 18.60
CA GLU A 78 -5.07 2.70 17.28
C GLU A 78 -3.91 2.94 16.31
N VAL A 79 -3.94 2.29 15.15
CA VAL A 79 -2.89 2.36 14.14
C VAL A 79 -3.43 3.00 12.88
N ASN A 80 -2.81 4.12 12.52
CA ASN A 80 -3.04 4.89 11.32
C ASN A 80 -1.74 5.05 10.52
N TRP A 81 -1.85 5.07 9.19
CA TRP A 81 -0.77 5.41 8.27
C TRP A 81 -0.41 6.89 8.33
N LEU A 82 0.87 7.16 8.53
CA LEU A 82 1.48 8.50 8.51
C LEU A 82 2.43 8.72 7.32
N GLY A 83 2.59 7.71 6.46
CA GLY A 83 3.37 7.84 5.24
C GLY A 83 2.69 8.74 4.21
N ARG A 84 3.02 8.55 2.93
CA ARG A 84 2.44 9.35 1.83
C ARG A 84 0.91 9.31 1.89
N SER A 85 0.32 10.51 2.05
CA SER A 85 -1.11 10.73 2.08
C SER A 85 -1.51 11.79 1.04
N PRO A 86 -2.44 11.49 0.12
CA PRO A 86 -3.13 10.20 -0.02
C PRO A 86 -2.20 9.10 -0.54
N ILE A 87 -2.54 7.84 -0.24
CA ILE A 87 -1.90 6.67 -0.87
C ILE A 87 -2.04 6.80 -2.41
N PRO A 88 -0.97 6.56 -3.20
CA PRO A 88 -1.05 6.68 -4.66
C PRO A 88 -2.09 5.73 -5.28
N ALA A 89 -2.69 6.14 -6.39
CA ALA A 89 -3.68 5.32 -7.07
C ALA A 89 -3.04 4.01 -7.60
N GLY A 90 -3.77 2.90 -7.46
CA GLY A 90 -3.27 1.56 -7.83
C GLY A 90 -2.23 0.99 -6.86
N THR A 91 -1.93 1.69 -5.76
CA THR A 91 -1.07 1.18 -4.69
C THR A 91 -1.89 0.51 -3.60
N THR A 92 -1.39 -0.64 -3.16
CA THR A 92 -1.97 -1.45 -2.10
C THR A 92 -0.90 -1.69 -1.04
N ILE A 93 -1.23 -1.39 0.21
CA ILE A 93 -0.37 -1.67 1.37
C ILE A 93 -1.04 -2.80 2.16
N VAL A 94 -0.30 -3.85 2.49
CA VAL A 94 -0.72 -4.94 3.35
C VAL A 94 0.15 -4.90 4.61
N THR A 95 -0.50 -4.87 5.76
CA THR A 95 0.16 -4.88 7.06
C THR A 95 0.58 -6.30 7.44
N GLY A 96 1.80 -6.43 7.96
CA GLY A 96 2.31 -7.67 8.50
C GLY A 96 2.04 -7.82 10.00
N PRO A 97 2.53 -8.92 10.61
CA PRO A 97 2.37 -9.15 12.04
C PRO A 97 3.14 -8.08 12.83
N PRO A 98 2.47 -7.33 13.74
CA PRO A 98 3.16 -6.37 14.57
C PRO A 98 4.05 -7.06 15.61
N HIS A 99 5.00 -6.31 16.14
CA HIS A 99 5.83 -6.70 17.29
C HIS A 99 6.23 -5.46 18.09
N VAL A 100 6.89 -5.66 19.24
CA VAL A 100 7.31 -4.57 20.12
C VAL A 100 8.81 -4.57 20.32
N GLU A 101 9.43 -3.38 20.36
CA GLU A 101 10.87 -3.20 20.56
C GLU A 101 11.19 -2.07 21.56
N PRO A 102 12.01 -2.33 22.59
CA PRO A 102 12.58 -3.62 22.95
C PRO A 102 11.52 -4.61 23.48
N GLY A 103 11.73 -5.90 23.22
CA GLY A 103 10.82 -6.95 23.70
C GLY A 103 10.91 -7.23 25.20
N GLY A 104 9.97 -8.01 25.73
CA GLY A 104 10.02 -8.55 27.10
C GLY A 104 9.31 -7.72 28.17
N VAL A 105 8.90 -6.48 27.86
CA VAL A 105 8.08 -5.66 28.76
C VAL A 105 6.60 -5.76 28.44
N PHE A 106 6.26 -5.81 27.15
CA PHE A 106 4.90 -6.05 26.66
C PHE A 106 4.87 -7.31 25.79
N GLU A 107 3.75 -8.02 25.88
CA GLU A 107 3.34 -9.06 24.93
C GLU A 107 2.13 -8.56 24.14
N LEU A 108 2.05 -8.90 22.86
CA LEU A 108 0.86 -8.58 22.08
C LEU A 108 -0.33 -9.42 22.57
N ASP A 109 -1.42 -8.74 22.88
CA ASP A 109 -2.62 -9.34 23.44
C ASP A 109 -3.85 -8.51 23.05
N GLN A 110 -4.61 -8.99 22.07
CA GLN A 110 -5.77 -8.27 21.53
C GLN A 110 -6.89 -8.06 22.57
N ARG A 111 -6.87 -8.77 23.71
CA ARG A 111 -7.81 -8.53 24.82
C ARG A 111 -7.65 -7.14 25.44
N GLY A 112 -6.52 -6.47 25.20
CA GLY A 112 -6.31 -5.08 25.59
C GLY A 112 -7.18 -4.09 24.81
N CYS A 113 -7.72 -4.50 23.66
CA CYS A 113 -8.60 -3.69 22.82
C CYS A 113 -10.09 -4.10 22.93
N PRO A 114 -11.02 -3.23 22.51
CA PRO A 114 -12.43 -3.59 22.35
C PRO A 114 -12.62 -4.82 21.47
N ALA A 115 -13.64 -5.64 21.76
CA ALA A 115 -13.87 -6.90 21.04
C ALA A 115 -14.26 -6.71 19.57
N ASP A 116 -14.82 -5.56 19.21
CA ASP A 116 -15.17 -5.15 17.86
C ASP A 116 -14.04 -4.40 17.12
N ALA A 117 -12.92 -4.14 17.81
CA ALA A 117 -11.78 -3.46 17.20
C ALA A 117 -11.11 -4.36 16.15
N ARG A 118 -10.98 -3.85 14.92
CA ARG A 118 -10.36 -4.59 13.82
C ARG A 118 -8.86 -4.78 14.09
N PRO A 119 -8.36 -6.03 14.19
CA PRO A 119 -6.94 -6.28 14.42
C PRO A 119 -6.11 -5.87 13.20
N CYS A 120 -4.84 -5.52 13.42
CA CYS A 120 -3.96 -5.05 12.34
C CYS A 120 -3.41 -6.09 11.36
N PRO A 121 -3.09 -7.34 11.72
CA PRO A 121 -2.50 -8.27 10.76
C PRO A 121 -3.34 -8.42 9.48
N ASP A 122 -2.66 -8.42 8.33
CA ASP A 122 -3.23 -8.61 6.99
C ASP A 122 -4.28 -7.55 6.57
N VAL A 123 -4.34 -6.41 7.27
CA VAL A 123 -5.16 -5.28 6.86
C VAL A 123 -4.60 -4.66 5.59
N GLN A 124 -5.49 -4.46 4.63
CA GLN A 124 -5.19 -3.82 3.37
C GLN A 124 -5.60 -2.34 3.40
N TRP A 125 -4.63 -1.46 3.17
CA TRP A 125 -4.85 -0.03 2.98
C TRP A 125 -4.70 0.35 1.51
N VAL A 126 -5.71 1.04 1.00
CA VAL A 126 -5.74 1.63 -0.33
C VAL A 126 -6.31 3.04 -0.23
N ARG A 127 -6.09 3.85 -1.27
CA ARG A 127 -6.54 5.25 -1.31
C ARG A 127 -8.02 5.45 -0.95
N SER A 128 -8.90 4.55 -1.39
CA SER A 128 -10.36 4.67 -1.22
C SER A 128 -10.91 3.96 0.01
N ASN A 129 -10.09 3.15 0.69
CA ASN A 129 -10.48 2.39 1.87
C ASN A 129 -9.32 2.40 2.86
N PHE A 130 -9.16 3.54 3.50
CA PHE A 130 -8.21 3.72 4.59
C PHE A 130 -9.01 3.79 5.89
N GLN A 131 -8.87 2.74 6.70
CA GLN A 131 -9.49 2.64 8.01
C GLN A 131 -8.39 2.26 9.02
N PRO A 132 -8.46 2.75 10.26
CA PRO A 132 -7.54 2.34 11.31
C PRO A 132 -7.69 0.85 11.64
N CYS A 133 -6.65 0.27 12.19
CA CYS A 133 -6.68 -1.04 12.83
C CYS A 133 -6.12 -0.91 14.26
N PHE A 134 -6.22 -1.96 15.06
CA PHE A 134 -5.85 -1.91 16.46
C PHE A 134 -4.88 -3.02 16.84
N VAL A 135 -3.95 -2.69 17.73
CA VAL A 135 -3.02 -3.64 18.34
C VAL A 135 -3.15 -3.56 19.84
N GLY A 136 -3.60 -4.66 20.45
CA GLY A 136 -3.59 -4.81 21.90
C GLY A 136 -2.23 -5.29 22.42
N ALA A 137 -1.84 -4.83 23.60
CA ALA A 137 -0.66 -5.30 24.32
C ALA A 137 -0.96 -5.45 25.82
N ARG A 138 -0.24 -6.37 26.47
CA ARG A 138 -0.30 -6.63 27.89
C ARG A 138 1.10 -6.49 28.48
N GLN A 139 1.24 -5.67 29.51
CA GLN A 139 2.49 -5.53 30.24
C GLN A 139 2.76 -6.79 31.07
N VAL A 140 3.97 -7.34 30.93
CA VAL A 140 4.41 -8.58 31.60
C VAL A 140 5.65 -8.39 32.47
N ALA A 141 6.37 -7.29 32.32
CA ALA A 141 7.48 -6.91 33.18
C ALA A 141 7.42 -5.41 33.52
N ALA A 142 8.12 -5.01 34.58
CA ALA A 142 8.35 -3.59 34.85
C ALA A 142 9.36 -3.03 33.83
N GLY A 143 9.28 -1.74 33.55
CA GLY A 143 10.18 -1.05 32.64
C GLY A 143 10.15 0.46 32.88
N THR A 144 11.16 1.16 32.39
CA THR A 144 11.28 2.62 32.51
C THR A 144 11.39 3.31 31.16
N GLU A 145 11.47 2.55 30.08
CA GLU A 145 11.64 3.04 28.71
C GLU A 145 10.36 2.79 27.91
N ASP A 146 10.08 3.70 26.98
CA ASP A 146 8.98 3.52 26.04
C ASP A 146 9.30 2.38 25.07
N ILE A 147 8.30 1.53 24.85
CA ILE A 147 8.41 0.36 24.00
C ILE A 147 7.70 0.65 22.68
N ALA A 148 8.45 0.71 21.58
CA ALA A 148 7.89 1.01 20.27
C ALA A 148 7.06 -0.17 19.74
N LEU A 149 5.88 0.13 19.19
CA LEU A 149 5.13 -0.82 18.37
C LEU A 149 5.70 -0.77 16.95
N ILE A 150 6.28 -1.85 16.47
CA ILE A 150 6.79 -1.97 15.11
C ILE A 150 5.77 -2.77 14.28
N MET A 151 5.50 -2.28 13.08
CA MET A 151 4.60 -2.96 12.14
C MET A 151 5.25 -3.03 10.77
N PRO A 152 5.62 -4.23 10.30
CA PRO A 152 6.09 -4.38 8.93
C PRO A 152 4.93 -4.19 7.95
N ILE A 153 5.22 -3.73 6.75
CA ILE A 153 4.26 -3.70 5.64
C ILE A 153 4.88 -4.23 4.35
N HIS A 154 4.02 -4.74 3.48
CA HIS A 154 4.32 -5.00 2.08
C HIS A 154 3.45 -4.09 1.21
N ALA A 155 4.05 -3.36 0.29
CA ALA A 155 3.32 -2.54 -0.67
C ALA A 155 3.53 -3.05 -2.09
N THR A 156 2.45 -3.02 -2.89
CA THR A 156 2.50 -3.20 -4.34
C THR A 156 2.06 -1.90 -4.98
N CYS A 157 2.87 -1.36 -5.88
CA CYS A 157 2.67 -0.04 -6.47
C CYS A 157 2.42 -0.13 -7.98
N THR A 158 1.90 0.97 -8.55
CA THR A 158 1.82 1.12 -10.01
C THR A 158 3.20 1.44 -10.62
N THR A 159 4.00 2.24 -9.91
CA THR A 159 5.33 2.67 -10.34
C THR A 159 6.34 2.57 -9.21
N GLU A 160 7.62 2.46 -9.56
CA GLU A 160 8.73 2.45 -8.60
C GLU A 160 8.84 3.78 -7.83
N ALA A 161 8.49 4.90 -8.47
CA ALA A 161 8.47 6.21 -7.81
C ALA A 161 7.39 6.28 -6.73
N ASP A 162 6.22 5.66 -6.96
CA ASP A 162 5.17 5.58 -5.96
C ASP A 162 5.63 4.78 -4.74
N CYS A 163 6.25 3.62 -4.95
CA CYS A 163 6.80 2.81 -3.86
C CYS A 163 7.82 3.58 -3.02
N ARG A 164 8.83 4.19 -3.66
CA ARG A 164 9.86 4.97 -2.93
C ARG A 164 9.29 6.15 -2.14
N SER A 165 8.18 6.71 -2.59
CA SER A 165 7.54 7.82 -1.90
C SER A 165 6.68 7.41 -0.70
N LEU A 166 6.35 6.12 -0.54
CA LEU A 166 5.37 5.66 0.45
C LEU A 166 5.74 6.01 1.88
N ALA A 167 7.03 5.92 2.25
CA ALA A 167 7.47 6.23 3.61
C ALA A 167 7.12 7.67 4.06
N GLY A 168 6.95 8.60 3.11
CA GLY A 168 6.68 10.01 3.41
C GLY A 168 7.85 10.68 4.14
N ASP A 169 7.55 11.76 4.87
CA ASP A 169 8.55 12.55 5.60
C ASP A 169 8.81 12.03 7.02
N GLN A 170 7.97 11.12 7.52
CA GLN A 170 8.02 10.58 8.87
C GLN A 170 8.26 9.06 8.84
N PRO A 171 9.52 8.60 8.79
CA PRO A 171 9.80 7.19 8.71
C PRO A 171 9.49 6.47 10.03
N GLY A 172 9.00 5.24 9.93
CA GLY A 172 8.83 4.33 11.06
C GLY A 172 7.68 4.66 12.00
N SER A 173 7.52 3.81 13.02
CA SER A 173 6.44 3.94 14.00
C SER A 173 6.64 5.11 14.96
N GLN A 174 5.55 5.79 15.26
CA GLN A 174 5.43 6.81 16.31
C GLN A 174 4.57 6.33 17.48
N ILE A 175 4.20 5.05 17.49
CA ILE A 175 3.39 4.45 18.54
C ILE A 175 4.32 3.79 19.56
N GLY A 176 4.24 4.23 20.81
CA GLY A 176 4.97 3.68 21.94
C GLY A 176 4.04 3.26 23.08
N PHE A 177 4.44 2.23 23.82
CA PHE A 177 3.80 1.81 25.06
C PHE A 177 4.69 2.17 26.25
N THR A 178 4.18 3.01 27.15
CA THR A 178 4.89 3.35 28.39
C THR A 178 4.56 2.32 29.47
N PRO A 179 5.56 1.62 30.03
CA PRO A 179 5.33 0.68 31.13
C PRO A 179 4.87 1.40 32.39
N GLY A 180 3.88 0.83 33.09
CA GLY A 180 3.47 1.27 34.42
C GLY A 180 4.05 0.39 35.52
N ASP A 181 3.71 0.71 36.77
CA ASP A 181 3.97 -0.19 37.90
C ASP A 181 3.14 -1.47 37.77
N LEU A 182 3.78 -2.62 37.95
CA LEU A 182 3.05 -3.88 38.05
C LEU A 182 2.47 -4.04 39.46
N PRO A 183 1.22 -4.54 39.59
CA PRO A 183 0.68 -4.85 40.90
C PRO A 183 1.61 -5.88 41.55
N SER A 184 2.12 -5.55 42.74
CA SER A 184 2.93 -6.47 43.51
C SER A 184 2.12 -7.75 43.73
N ALA A 185 2.65 -8.91 43.34
CA ALA A 185 1.98 -10.18 43.60
C ALA A 185 1.68 -10.26 45.10
N SER A 186 0.40 -10.32 45.46
CA SER A 186 0.01 -10.49 46.86
C SER A 186 0.65 -11.77 47.39
N PRO A 187 1.36 -11.74 48.54
CA PRO A 187 1.95 -12.95 49.10
C PRO A 187 0.82 -13.94 49.37
N SER A 188 0.93 -15.12 48.78
CA SER A 188 0.02 -16.24 49.08
C SER A 188 0.24 -16.65 50.53
N GLY A 189 -0.67 -16.24 51.41
CA GLY A 189 -0.72 -16.68 52.81
C GLY A 189 -1.35 -18.04 52.97
#